data_AF-A0A1M7EV66-F1
#
_entry.id   AF-A0A1M7EV66-F1
#
_cell.length_a   1.000
_cell.length_b   1.000
_cell.length_c   1.000
_cell.angle_alpha   90.00
_cell.angle_beta   90.00
_cell.angle_gamma   90.00
#
_symmetry.space_group_name_H-M   'P 1'
#
loop_
_entity.id
_entity.type
_entity.pdbx_description
1 polymer ?
#
loop_
_entity_poly.entity_id
_entity_poly.type
_entity_poly.pdbx_seq_one_letter_code
_entity_poly.pdbx_strand_id
1 'polypeptide(L)'
;MSQIETASIPILTPMILGQPITLTAEVQQIIATWTTLKTLVIETDDPKSAAMRPQAAKQFYSDRKPFNDWKIWIGQYTGTTWSQGKRMIHNGAFLGPSQMASVKNFGQCERRNIQTTTICGGQLYIHVFSTTVPNTFYGFKGRLGDVLSLVHPYGGDISWPPKVSMTDGDAGQIALSLAAVVPTRGTAA
;
A
#
# COMPACT_ATOMS: atom_id res chain seq x y z
N MET A 1 -19.52 -10.78 4.75
CA MET A 1 -18.25 -10.28 5.30
C MET A 1 -17.28 -11.44 5.31
N SER A 2 -16.08 -11.29 4.73
CA SER A 2 -15.11 -12.39 4.65
C SER A 2 -14.47 -12.68 6.02
N GLN A 3 -13.96 -13.91 6.23
CA GLN A 3 -13.24 -14.26 7.46
C GLN A 3 -12.05 -13.33 7.75
N ILE A 4 -11.38 -12.84 6.70
CA ILE A 4 -10.27 -11.87 6.78
C ILE A 4 -10.76 -10.55 7.38
N GLU A 5 -11.90 -10.03 6.93
CA GLU A 5 -12.48 -8.80 7.47
C GLU A 5 -12.92 -8.99 8.92
N THR A 6 -13.60 -10.08 9.23
CA THR A 6 -14.03 -10.41 10.60
C THR A 6 -12.85 -10.47 11.56
N ALA A 7 -11.74 -11.09 11.17
CA ALA A 7 -10.52 -11.16 11.98
C ALA A 7 -9.85 -9.78 12.16
N SER A 8 -9.92 -8.91 11.16
CA SER A 8 -9.26 -7.59 11.20
C SER A 8 -9.99 -6.54 12.04
N ILE A 9 -11.33 -6.61 12.16
CA ILE A 9 -12.15 -5.59 12.85
C ILE A 9 -11.67 -5.31 14.29
N PRO A 10 -11.49 -6.30 15.19
CA PRO A 10 -11.10 -6.02 16.56
C PRO A 10 -9.71 -5.36 16.70
N ILE A 11 -8.89 -5.41 15.64
CA ILE A 11 -7.56 -4.80 15.59
C ILE A 11 -7.64 -3.41 14.94
N LEU A 12 -8.29 -3.29 13.77
CA LEU A 12 -8.32 -2.05 13.01
C LEU A 12 -9.20 -0.99 13.66
N THR A 13 -10.30 -1.36 14.32
CA THR A 13 -11.18 -0.42 15.01
C THR A 13 -10.44 0.42 16.07
N PRO A 14 -9.73 -0.16 17.06
CA PRO A 14 -8.97 0.65 18.02
C PRO A 14 -7.88 1.47 17.32
N MET A 15 -7.23 0.94 16.28
CA MET A 15 -6.21 1.70 15.53
C MET A 15 -6.78 2.93 14.81
N ILE A 16 -7.94 2.80 14.17
CA ILE A 16 -8.70 3.90 13.54
C ILE A 16 -9.06 4.97 14.56
N LEU A 17 -9.38 4.57 15.79
CA LEU A 17 -9.69 5.47 16.90
C LEU A 17 -8.45 6.06 17.58
N GLY A 18 -7.24 5.65 17.18
CA GLY A 18 -5.98 6.06 17.81
C GLY A 18 -5.75 5.45 19.20
N GLN A 19 -6.44 4.36 19.53
CA GLN A 19 -6.30 3.68 20.82
C GLN A 19 -5.02 2.85 20.88
N PRO A 20 -4.35 2.77 22.05
CA PRO A 20 -3.12 2.01 22.18
C PRO A 20 -3.30 0.50 21.95
N ILE A 21 -2.40 -0.10 21.19
CA ILE A 21 -2.32 -1.56 20.98
C ILE A 21 -0.88 -1.97 20.62
N THR A 22 -0.46 -3.15 21.06
CA THR A 22 0.79 -3.77 20.60
C THR A 22 0.51 -4.69 19.43
N LEU A 23 1.15 -4.43 18.29
CA LEU A 23 1.01 -5.26 17.10
C LEU A 23 2.09 -6.35 17.12
N THR A 24 1.71 -7.53 17.62
CA THR A 24 2.55 -8.73 17.58
C THR A 24 2.66 -9.29 16.15
N ALA A 25 3.50 -10.31 15.93
CA ALA A 25 3.61 -10.98 14.63
C ALA A 25 2.25 -11.45 14.06
N GLU A 26 1.39 -12.04 14.89
CA GLU A 26 0.06 -12.50 14.48
C GLU A 26 -0.85 -11.33 14.08
N VAL A 27 -0.87 -10.26 14.89
CA VAL A 27 -1.68 -9.07 14.62
C VAL A 27 -1.22 -8.38 13.33
N GLN A 28 0.10 -8.24 13.13
CA GLN A 28 0.67 -7.67 11.91
C GLN A 28 0.34 -8.52 10.68
N GLN A 29 0.36 -9.85 10.80
CA GLN A 29 -0.05 -10.77 9.75
C GLN A 29 -1.53 -10.59 9.37
N ILE A 30 -2.43 -10.40 10.35
CA ILE A 30 -3.85 -10.13 10.10
C ILE A 30 -4.02 -8.78 9.36
N ILE A 31 -3.36 -7.72 9.83
CA ILE A 31 -3.40 -6.40 9.18
C ILE A 31 -2.86 -6.50 7.75
N ALA A 32 -1.71 -7.14 7.56
CA ALA A 32 -1.08 -7.31 6.26
C ALA A 32 -1.99 -8.08 5.29
N THR A 33 -2.61 -9.17 5.76
CA THR A 33 -3.55 -9.97 4.94
C THR A 33 -4.78 -9.16 4.56
N TRP A 34 -5.38 -8.44 5.50
CA TRP A 34 -6.52 -7.56 5.21
C TRP A 34 -6.15 -6.44 4.22
N THR A 35 -4.98 -5.83 4.40
CA THR A 35 -4.48 -4.78 3.50
C THR A 35 -4.20 -5.32 2.09
N THR A 36 -3.66 -6.54 1.97
CA THR A 36 -3.51 -7.21 0.67
C THR A 36 -4.85 -7.44 0.01
N LEU A 37 -5.85 -7.94 0.75
CA LEU A 37 -7.21 -8.10 0.23
C LEU A 37 -7.77 -6.76 -0.30
N LYS A 38 -7.68 -5.68 0.48
CA LYS A 38 -8.19 -4.37 0.06
C LYS A 38 -7.45 -3.81 -1.15
N THR A 39 -6.13 -4.01 -1.23
CA THR A 39 -5.35 -3.61 -2.39
C THR A 39 -5.79 -4.36 -3.65
N LEU A 40 -6.00 -5.68 -3.58
CA LEU A 40 -6.47 -6.48 -4.72
C LEU A 40 -7.89 -6.09 -5.17
N VAL A 41 -8.77 -5.72 -4.23
CA VAL A 41 -10.11 -5.22 -4.55
C VAL A 41 -10.00 -3.88 -5.29
N ILE A 42 -9.24 -2.93 -4.75
CA ILE A 42 -9.04 -1.61 -5.37
C ILE A 42 -8.41 -1.73 -6.76
N GLU A 43 -7.47 -2.65 -6.92
CA GLU A 43 -6.84 -2.94 -8.20
C GLU A 43 -7.83 -3.46 -9.26
N THR A 44 -8.87 -4.19 -8.82
CA THR A 44 -9.94 -4.65 -9.72
C THR A 44 -10.83 -3.50 -10.18
N ASP A 45 -11.02 -2.48 -9.33
CA ASP A 45 -11.80 -1.27 -9.64
C ASP A 45 -11.04 -0.28 -10.53
N ASP A 46 -9.69 -0.30 -10.53
CA ASP A 46 -8.85 0.49 -11.43
C ASP A 46 -7.87 -0.39 -12.26
N PRO A 47 -8.36 -1.06 -13.32
CA PRO A 47 -7.53 -1.91 -14.17
C PRO A 47 -6.35 -1.21 -14.86
N LYS A 48 -6.32 0.13 -14.90
CA LYS A 48 -5.26 0.91 -15.57
C LYS A 48 -4.02 1.09 -14.69
N SER A 49 -4.18 1.01 -13.38
CA SER A 49 -3.08 1.06 -12.41
C SER A 49 -2.65 -0.32 -11.91
N ALA A 50 -3.43 -1.36 -12.24
CA ALA A 50 -3.14 -2.75 -11.88
C ALA A 50 -1.74 -3.22 -12.30
N ALA A 51 -0.96 -3.62 -11.31
CA ALA A 51 0.37 -4.18 -11.48
C ALA A 51 0.45 -5.70 -11.28
N MET A 52 -0.53 -6.29 -10.60
CA MET A 52 -0.56 -7.72 -10.30
C MET A 52 -1.12 -8.53 -11.46
N ARG A 53 -0.65 -9.78 -11.54
CA ARG A 53 -1.21 -10.77 -12.47
C ARG A 53 -2.55 -11.27 -11.92
N PRO A 54 -3.55 -11.59 -12.77
CA PRO A 54 -4.85 -12.14 -12.34
C PRO A 54 -4.72 -13.43 -11.53
N GLN A 55 -3.67 -14.21 -11.76
CA GLN A 55 -3.38 -15.41 -10.97
C GLN A 55 -3.05 -15.10 -9.51
N ALA A 56 -2.51 -13.91 -9.21
CA ALA A 56 -2.16 -13.52 -7.85
C ALA A 56 -3.39 -13.41 -6.96
N ALA A 57 -4.52 -12.90 -7.47
CA ALA A 57 -5.77 -12.86 -6.72
C ALA A 57 -6.29 -14.27 -6.38
N LYS A 58 -6.19 -15.22 -7.33
CA LYS A 58 -6.53 -16.63 -7.10
C LYS A 58 -5.61 -17.27 -6.05
N GLN A 59 -4.31 -17.00 -6.14
CA GLN A 59 -3.34 -17.47 -5.16
C GLN A 59 -3.64 -16.91 -3.76
N PHE A 60 -3.89 -15.60 -3.65
CA PHE A 60 -4.24 -14.97 -2.39
C PHE A 60 -5.51 -15.56 -1.77
N TYR A 61 -6.53 -15.88 -2.58
CA TYR A 61 -7.76 -16.52 -2.10
C TYR A 61 -7.50 -17.88 -1.45
N SER A 62 -6.56 -18.67 -2.01
CA SER A 62 -6.11 -19.95 -1.47
C SER A 62 -5.25 -19.77 -0.22
N ASP A 63 -4.18 -18.98 -0.33
CA ASP A 63 -3.11 -18.92 0.67
C ASP A 63 -3.46 -18.04 1.87
N ARG A 64 -4.30 -17.01 1.64
CA ARG A 64 -4.71 -15.99 2.62
C ARG A 64 -3.52 -15.39 3.37
N LYS A 65 -2.46 -15.09 2.63
CA LYS A 65 -1.21 -14.51 3.12
C LYS A 65 -0.82 -13.30 2.26
N PRO A 66 -0.21 -12.26 2.85
CA PRO A 66 0.38 -11.18 2.08
C PRO A 66 1.54 -11.74 1.25
N PHE A 67 1.78 -11.13 0.08
CA PHE A 67 2.86 -11.55 -0.79
C PHE A 67 4.22 -11.12 -0.23
N ASN A 68 5.26 -11.93 -0.41
CA ASN A 68 6.59 -11.66 0.14
C ASN A 68 7.24 -10.38 -0.41
N ASP A 69 6.95 -10.05 -1.67
CA ASP A 69 7.51 -8.87 -2.36
C ASP A 69 6.74 -7.58 -2.07
N TRP A 70 5.71 -7.64 -1.23
CA TRP A 70 4.95 -6.47 -0.83
C TRP A 70 5.56 -5.83 0.40
N LYS A 71 5.38 -4.52 0.50
CA LYS A 71 5.72 -3.76 1.68
C LYS A 71 4.48 -3.03 2.17
N ILE A 72 4.18 -3.16 3.45
CA ILE A 72 3.01 -2.54 4.07
C ILE A 72 3.49 -1.75 5.26
N TRP A 73 3.18 -0.46 5.28
CA TRP A 73 3.45 0.45 6.37
C TRP A 73 2.16 0.99 6.96
N ILE A 74 2.23 1.37 8.23
CA ILE A 74 1.17 2.11 8.93
C ILE A 74 1.74 3.37 9.57
N GLY A 75 0.92 4.39 9.74
CA GLY A 75 1.26 5.60 10.48
C GLY A 75 0.04 6.22 11.14
N GLN A 76 0.24 6.91 12.27
CA GLN A 76 -0.86 7.63 12.92
C GLN A 76 -1.07 8.96 12.22
N TYR A 77 -2.21 9.13 11.57
CA TYR A 77 -2.57 10.37 10.90
C TYR A 77 -3.37 11.29 11.81
N THR A 78 -2.89 12.52 11.97
CA THR A 78 -3.54 13.55 12.80
C THR A 78 -3.94 14.80 12.00
N GLY A 79 -3.79 14.75 10.66
CA GLY A 79 -4.28 15.79 9.78
C GLY A 79 -5.81 15.78 9.64
N THR A 80 -6.35 16.78 8.96
CA THR A 80 -7.80 16.93 8.79
C THR A 80 -8.25 16.89 7.33
N THR A 81 -7.37 17.15 6.37
CA THR A 81 -7.79 17.36 4.98
C THR A 81 -7.78 16.09 4.13
N TRP A 82 -6.86 15.17 4.38
CA TRP A 82 -6.73 13.93 3.62
C TRP A 82 -7.95 13.01 3.74
N SER A 83 -8.45 12.83 4.96
CA SER A 83 -9.60 11.97 5.26
C SER A 83 -10.94 12.52 4.72
N GLN A 84 -10.99 13.82 4.37
CA GLN A 84 -12.19 14.52 3.94
C GLN A 84 -12.45 14.44 2.42
N GLY A 85 -11.41 14.26 1.59
CA GLY A 85 -11.55 14.28 0.12
C GLY A 85 -11.36 12.92 -0.56
N LYS A 86 -10.35 12.14 -0.16
CA LYS A 86 -10.03 10.84 -0.76
C LYS A 86 -9.45 9.90 0.29
N ARG A 87 -10.31 9.01 0.83
CA ARG A 87 -9.90 7.99 1.81
C ARG A 87 -8.97 6.92 1.24
N MET A 88 -8.89 6.82 -0.09
CA MET A 88 -8.06 5.85 -0.78
C MET A 88 -7.43 6.48 -2.02
N ILE A 89 -6.15 6.18 -2.25
CA ILE A 89 -5.42 6.52 -3.46
C ILE A 89 -4.69 5.27 -3.94
N HIS A 90 -4.82 4.96 -5.21
CA HIS A 90 -4.12 3.86 -5.85
C HIS A 90 -3.39 4.38 -7.08
N ASN A 91 -2.11 4.03 -7.21
CA ASN A 91 -1.26 4.48 -8.30
C ASN A 91 -0.50 3.27 -8.85
N GLY A 92 -0.34 3.21 -10.17
CA GLY A 92 0.41 2.17 -10.85
C GLY A 92 1.41 2.76 -11.83
N ALA A 93 2.57 2.11 -11.97
CA ALA A 93 3.65 2.60 -12.81
C ALA A 93 4.52 1.49 -13.42
N PHE A 94 5.48 1.91 -14.26
CA PHE A 94 6.49 1.04 -14.85
C PHE A 94 7.86 1.33 -14.27
N LEU A 95 8.52 0.27 -13.80
CA LEU A 95 9.92 0.23 -13.40
C LEU A 95 10.70 -0.58 -14.43
N GLY A 96 11.59 0.05 -15.19
CA GLY A 96 12.42 -0.63 -16.18
C GLY A 96 12.86 0.31 -17.31
N PRO A 97 13.76 -0.14 -18.20
CA PRO A 97 14.20 0.65 -19.34
C PRO A 97 12.99 1.11 -20.15
N SER A 98 12.94 2.39 -20.52
CA SER A 98 11.88 2.99 -21.34
C SER A 98 11.66 2.25 -22.67
N GLN A 99 12.63 1.44 -23.11
CA GLN A 99 12.56 0.57 -24.29
C GLN A 99 11.81 -0.76 -24.07
N MET A 100 11.51 -1.15 -22.82
CA MET A 100 10.54 -2.23 -22.54
C MET A 100 9.09 -1.71 -22.53
N ALA A 101 8.90 -0.39 -22.50
CA ALA A 101 7.59 0.27 -22.62
C ALA A 101 7.08 0.33 -24.08
N SER A 102 7.57 -0.57 -24.94
CA SER A 102 7.16 -0.69 -26.34
C SER A 102 7.24 -2.12 -26.87
N VAL A 103 7.18 -3.14 -26.01
CA VAL A 103 6.81 -4.49 -26.48
C VAL A 103 5.32 -4.47 -26.79
N LYS A 104 4.97 -3.84 -27.93
CA LYS A 104 3.69 -3.87 -28.64
C LYS A 104 3.39 -5.28 -29.17
N ASN A 105 3.71 -6.33 -28.41
CA ASN A 105 3.44 -7.69 -28.83
C ASN A 105 2.21 -8.17 -28.07
N PHE A 106 1.09 -8.24 -28.81
CA PHE A 106 -0.14 -8.99 -28.50
C PHE A 106 -1.31 -8.28 -27.80
N GLY A 107 -1.66 -7.04 -28.16
CA GLY A 107 -3.03 -6.52 -27.93
C GLY A 107 -3.52 -6.51 -26.46
N GLN A 108 -2.62 -6.71 -25.50
CA GLN A 108 -2.88 -6.67 -24.07
C GLN A 108 -2.38 -5.33 -23.56
N CYS A 109 -3.24 -4.58 -22.86
CA CYS A 109 -2.87 -3.32 -22.21
C CYS A 109 -1.53 -3.48 -21.48
N GLU A 110 -0.63 -2.51 -21.67
CA GLU A 110 0.64 -2.47 -20.95
C GLU A 110 0.33 -2.49 -19.44
N ARG A 111 0.55 -3.64 -18.80
CA ARG A 111 0.33 -3.79 -17.36
C ARG A 111 1.43 -3.12 -16.59
N ARG A 112 1.07 -2.32 -15.59
CA ARG A 112 2.02 -1.77 -14.62
C ARG A 112 2.81 -2.92 -13.98
N ASN A 113 4.01 -2.63 -13.48
CA ASN A 113 4.82 -3.63 -12.78
C ASN A 113 5.18 -3.22 -11.35
N ILE A 114 4.81 -1.99 -10.96
CA ILE A 114 4.81 -1.49 -9.60
C ILE A 114 3.48 -0.77 -9.33
N GLN A 115 3.01 -0.80 -8.10
CA GLN A 115 1.84 -0.04 -7.66
C GLN A 115 1.93 0.34 -6.18
N THR A 116 1.26 1.43 -5.82
CA THR A 116 1.03 1.82 -4.44
C THR A 116 -0.46 1.95 -4.14
N THR A 117 -0.82 1.62 -2.91
CA THR A 117 -2.17 1.80 -2.39
C THR A 117 -2.08 2.46 -1.04
N THR A 118 -2.75 3.60 -0.91
CA THR A 118 -2.87 4.32 0.36
C THR A 118 -4.31 4.27 0.81
N ILE A 119 -4.54 3.90 2.06
CA ILE A 119 -5.85 3.90 2.71
C ILE A 119 -5.72 4.73 3.98
N CYS A 120 -6.64 5.66 4.20
CA CYS A 120 -6.67 6.48 5.41
C CYS A 120 -8.10 6.45 6.00
N GLY A 121 -8.19 6.07 7.28
CA GLY A 121 -9.45 6.00 8.02
C GLY A 121 -9.25 6.37 9.49
N GLY A 122 -9.94 7.42 9.94
CA GLY A 122 -9.71 7.98 11.29
C GLY A 122 -8.25 8.38 11.46
N GLN A 123 -7.59 7.86 12.50
CA GLN A 123 -6.17 8.07 12.76
C GLN A 123 -5.26 7.02 12.13
N LEU A 124 -5.80 6.02 11.42
CA LEU A 124 -5.02 4.97 10.79
C LEU A 124 -4.72 5.32 9.33
N TYR A 125 -3.44 5.49 9.01
CA TYR A 125 -2.92 5.56 7.66
C TYR A 125 -2.20 4.26 7.31
N ILE A 126 -2.51 3.69 6.14
CA ILE A 126 -1.90 2.47 5.62
C ILE A 126 -1.35 2.79 4.24
N HIS A 127 -0.10 2.41 4.00
CA HIS A 127 0.54 2.52 2.70
C HIS A 127 1.10 1.17 2.26
N VAL A 128 0.80 0.81 1.01
CA VAL A 128 1.21 -0.43 0.39
C VAL A 128 2.07 -0.09 -0.81
N PHE A 129 3.17 -0.80 -0.94
CA PHE A 129 3.93 -0.89 -2.18
C PHE A 129 3.98 -2.34 -2.62
N SER A 130 3.78 -2.58 -3.91
CA SER A 130 3.97 -3.88 -4.52
C SER A 130 4.65 -3.77 -5.86
N THR A 131 5.37 -4.83 -6.22
CA THR A 131 6.19 -4.90 -7.41
C THR A 131 6.18 -6.33 -7.95
N THR A 132 6.31 -6.47 -9.27
CA THR A 132 6.60 -7.75 -9.93
C THR A 132 8.07 -7.84 -10.35
N VAL A 133 8.85 -6.79 -10.09
CA VAL A 133 10.29 -6.70 -10.39
C VAL A 133 11.08 -7.17 -9.15
N PRO A 134 11.81 -8.29 -9.23
CA PRO A 134 12.62 -8.78 -8.13
C PRO A 134 13.66 -7.76 -7.67
N ASN A 135 14.03 -7.80 -6.38
CA ASN A 135 15.06 -6.94 -5.79
C ASN A 135 14.78 -5.43 -5.90
N THR A 136 13.51 -5.04 -6.08
CA THR A 136 13.14 -3.62 -6.03
C THR A 136 13.20 -3.12 -4.60
N PHE A 137 14.01 -2.09 -4.36
CA PHE A 137 14.03 -1.39 -3.08
C PHE A 137 13.02 -0.26 -3.09
N TYR A 138 12.08 -0.30 -2.15
CA TYR A 138 11.15 0.77 -1.89
C TYR A 138 10.99 0.93 -0.38
N GLY A 139 11.13 2.16 0.09
CA GLY A 139 11.10 2.50 1.50
C GLY A 139 11.30 3.98 1.73
N PHE A 140 11.11 4.39 2.97
CA PHE A 140 11.12 5.79 3.37
C PHE A 140 12.33 6.08 4.27
N LYS A 141 12.89 7.28 4.15
CA LYS A 141 14.02 7.76 4.96
C LYS A 141 13.70 9.14 5.53
N GLY A 142 14.43 9.53 6.57
CA GLY A 142 14.21 10.80 7.27
C GLY A 142 12.78 10.89 7.81
N ARG A 143 12.19 12.08 7.73
CA ARG A 143 10.86 12.36 8.29
C ARG A 143 9.77 11.37 7.85
N LEU A 144 9.75 10.96 6.58
CA LEU A 144 8.73 10.01 6.08
C LEU A 144 8.95 8.59 6.62
N GLY A 145 10.19 8.23 6.94
CA GLY A 145 10.51 6.98 7.63
C GLY A 145 10.14 7.01 9.11
N ASP A 146 10.23 8.17 9.76
CA ASP A 146 9.96 8.33 11.19
C ASP A 146 8.45 8.26 11.53
N VAL A 147 7.58 8.63 10.58
CA VAL A 147 6.11 8.61 10.74
C VAL A 147 5.47 7.28 10.34
N LEU A 148 6.26 6.33 9.83
CA LEU A 148 5.79 5.04 9.33
C LEU A 148 6.42 3.87 10.09
N SER A 149 5.61 2.88 10.42
CA SER A 149 6.05 1.58 10.93
C SER A 149 5.80 0.51 9.89
N LEU A 150 6.82 -0.30 9.57
CA LEU A 150 6.72 -1.40 8.62
C LEU A 150 6.00 -2.60 9.28
N VAL A 151 4.83 -2.96 8.76
CA VAL A 151 4.02 -4.11 9.22
C VAL A 151 4.35 -5.38 8.44
N HIS A 152 4.67 -5.26 7.16
CA HIS A 152 5.03 -6.40 6.32
C HIS A 152 6.24 -6.07 5.43
N PRO A 153 7.30 -6.91 5.41
CA PRO A 153 7.50 -8.11 6.25
C PRO A 153 7.61 -7.77 7.74
N TYR A 154 7.27 -8.73 8.60
CA TYR A 154 7.42 -8.60 10.05
C TYR A 154 8.89 -8.37 10.42
N GLY A 155 9.16 -7.30 11.17
CA GLY A 155 10.50 -6.96 11.67
C GLY A 155 10.62 -6.91 13.20
N GLY A 156 9.50 -7.06 13.91
CA GLY A 156 9.41 -6.89 15.36
C GLY A 156 8.06 -6.29 15.76
N ASP A 157 7.77 -6.31 17.06
CA ASP A 157 6.51 -5.78 17.57
C ASP A 157 6.44 -4.26 17.45
N ILE A 158 5.25 -3.74 17.11
CA ILE A 158 5.01 -2.31 16.94
C ILE A 158 4.14 -1.82 18.10
N SER A 159 4.56 -0.75 18.77
CA SER A 159 3.70 -0.02 19.69
C SER A 159 2.87 1.00 18.90
N TRP A 160 1.55 0.84 18.90
CA TRP A 160 0.62 1.76 18.28
C TRP A 160 -0.08 2.61 19.36
N PRO A 161 -0.32 3.91 19.13
CA PRO A 161 0.20 4.70 18.00
C PRO A 161 1.72 4.96 18.10
N PRO A 162 2.40 5.22 16.97
CA PRO A 162 3.80 5.65 16.96
C PRO A 162 3.99 6.98 17.68
N LYS A 163 5.22 7.25 18.14
CA LYS A 163 5.58 8.50 18.84
C LYS A 163 5.48 9.76 17.97
N VAL A 164 5.64 9.60 16.66
CA VAL A 164 5.60 10.69 15.69
C VAL A 164 4.35 10.52 14.85
N SER A 165 3.50 11.55 14.83
CA SER A 165 2.29 11.56 14.02
C SER A 165 2.52 12.16 12.64
N MET A 166 1.70 11.71 11.69
CA MET A 166 1.70 12.10 10.30
C MET A 166 0.77 13.31 10.09
N THR A 167 1.31 14.36 9.49
CA THR A 167 0.55 15.55 9.06
C THR A 167 -0.07 15.35 7.68
N ASP A 168 -0.88 16.31 7.22
CA ASP A 168 -1.41 16.33 5.85
C ASP A 168 -0.31 16.34 4.78
N GLY A 169 0.77 17.09 5.02
CA GLY A 169 1.91 17.13 4.11
C GLY A 169 2.63 15.79 4.02
N ASP A 170 2.85 15.13 5.16
CA ASP A 170 3.48 13.81 5.22
C ASP A 170 2.61 12.77 4.48
N ALA A 171 1.30 12.74 4.76
CA ALA A 171 0.33 11.83 4.14
C ALA A 171 0.27 11.97 2.61
N GLY A 172 0.26 13.22 2.12
CA GLY A 172 0.25 13.52 0.70
C GLY A 172 1.53 13.14 -0.01
N GLN A 173 2.68 13.43 0.59
CA GLN A 173 3.98 13.05 0.04
C GLN A 173 4.12 11.53 -0.08
N ILE A 174 3.73 10.78 0.96
CA ILE A 174 3.81 9.31 0.95
C ILE A 174 2.86 8.73 -0.12
N ALA A 175 1.61 9.19 -0.17
CA ALA A 175 0.62 8.67 -1.12
C ALA A 175 1.00 8.91 -2.58
N LEU A 176 1.64 10.05 -2.86
CA LEU A 176 2.05 10.45 -4.21
C LEU A 176 3.51 10.09 -4.55
N SER A 177 4.24 9.45 -3.63
CA SER A 177 5.66 9.14 -3.80
C SER A 177 5.96 8.30 -5.04
N LEU A 178 5.06 7.40 -5.46
CA LEU A 178 5.21 6.64 -6.70
C LEU A 178 5.14 7.56 -7.93
N ALA A 179 4.21 8.52 -7.94
CA ALA A 179 4.04 9.45 -9.05
C ALA A 179 5.26 10.38 -9.20
N ALA A 180 5.95 10.69 -8.10
CA ALA A 180 7.16 11.51 -8.13
C ALA A 180 8.37 10.81 -8.76
N VAL A 181 8.43 9.47 -8.73
CA VAL A 181 9.59 8.70 -9.24
C VAL A 181 9.44 8.36 -10.72
N VAL A 182 8.23 8.44 -11.27
CA VAL A 182 7.92 8.01 -12.63
C VAL A 182 7.87 9.26 -13.52
N PRO A 183 8.77 9.40 -14.51
CA PRO A 183 8.72 10.54 -15.42
C PRO A 183 7.36 10.59 -16.09
N THR A 184 6.60 11.66 -15.89
CA THR A 184 5.45 11.97 -16.73
C THR A 184 6.00 12.10 -18.14
N ARG A 185 5.66 11.16 -19.04
CA ARG A 185 5.97 11.32 -20.47
C ARG A 185 5.43 12.68 -20.87
N GLY A 186 6.33 13.63 -21.12
CA GLY A 186 5.95 14.94 -21.62
C GLY A 186 5.07 14.72 -22.83
N THR A 187 3.90 15.34 -22.84
CA THR A 187 3.08 15.45 -24.04
C THR A 187 3.97 16.09 -25.10
N ALA A 188 4.47 15.29 -26.04
CA ALA A 188 5.11 15.81 -27.23
C ALA A 188 4.05 16.68 -27.93
N ALA A 189 4.33 17.98 -27.99
CA ALA A 189 3.55 18.97 -28.71
C ALA A 189 3.68 18.75 -30.23
#